data_AF-A0A952PMN4-F1
#
_entry.id   AF-A0A952PMN4-F1
#
_cell.length_a   1.000
_cell.length_b   1.000
_cell.length_c   1.000
_cell.angle_alpha   90.00
_cell.angle_beta   90.00
_cell.angle_gamma   90.00
#
_symmetry.space_group_name_H-M   'P 1'
#
loop_
_entity.id
_entity.type
_entity.pdbx_description
1 polymer ?
#
loop_
_entity_poly.entity_id
_entity_poly.type
_entity_poly.pdbx_seq_one_letter_code
_entity_poly.pdbx_strand_id
1 'polypeptide(L)'
;MSLSQEPAFSYLKNYFVCGFTDITNQGYVGTSGRHERQGQATATTNGAGPHNIQMFMLASDGTVLHCLPGYWDPRDLAKEMQFAYQLNKVYADTTLRRSEKEQLFKQMQMKHIEQHPPQMVRRSHMQGFDQQYEAHYKLNTSDAILDAALAKQGMAATGHPPGEAFKTCDVLMHERMAKRPFVAFSRFDVERFSDYGKPHYDKNEDQIDAYSGREVRDHHDAPTIGDASQGRRMTQEHQAANDGQSHSTQWGEPSSSSANGGWGGNQTSPTATGWGASTRAANTTWGNNTTMAATKAKKQQQSSNVNTNWNKKTR
;
A
#
# COMPACT_ATOMS: atom_id res chain seq x y z
N MET A 1 -12.14 2.20 5.47
CA MET A 1 -11.64 1.21 4.48
C MET A 1 -11.22 1.92 3.20
N SER A 2 -10.06 1.59 2.64
CA SER A 2 -9.42 2.26 1.49
C SER A 2 -10.30 2.32 0.23
N LEU A 3 -10.89 1.18 -0.14
CA LEU A 3 -11.53 0.97 -1.45
C LEU A 3 -12.95 1.52 -1.54
N SER A 4 -13.61 1.68 -0.39
CA SER A 4 -15.02 2.08 -0.29
C SER A 4 -15.21 3.56 0.07
N GLN A 5 -14.13 4.35 0.07
CA GLN A 5 -14.13 5.76 0.43
C GLN A 5 -13.65 6.61 -0.74
N GLU A 6 -14.15 7.85 -0.80
CA GLU A 6 -13.70 8.80 -1.81
C GLU A 6 -12.30 9.36 -1.48
N PRO A 7 -11.47 9.68 -2.48
CA PRO A 7 -11.74 9.61 -3.93
C PRO A 7 -11.52 8.23 -4.58
N ALA A 8 -11.04 7.23 -3.84
CA ALA A 8 -10.68 5.92 -4.41
C ALA A 8 -11.89 5.20 -5.03
N PHE A 9 -13.03 5.21 -4.35
CA PHE A 9 -14.25 4.53 -4.83
C PHE A 9 -14.68 5.02 -6.21
N SER A 10 -14.75 6.34 -6.42
CA SER A 10 -15.08 6.89 -7.74
C SER A 10 -14.07 6.52 -8.82
N TYR A 11 -12.78 6.47 -8.48
CA TYR A 11 -11.75 6.05 -9.44
C TYR A 11 -11.93 4.59 -9.85
N LEU A 12 -12.09 3.68 -8.89
CA LEU A 12 -12.31 2.26 -9.13
C LEU A 12 -13.55 2.05 -10.01
N LYS A 13 -14.66 2.69 -9.67
CA LYS A 13 -15.93 2.59 -10.39
C LYS A 13 -15.84 3.06 -11.84
N ASN A 14 -15.12 4.15 -12.10
CA ASN A 14 -15.16 4.82 -13.39
C ASN A 14 -14.05 4.38 -14.36
N TYR A 15 -12.93 3.86 -13.84
CA TYR A 15 -11.73 3.60 -14.67
C TYR A 15 -11.20 2.17 -14.60
N PHE A 16 -11.71 1.33 -13.69
CA PHE A 16 -11.19 -0.03 -13.48
C PHE A 16 -12.29 -1.08 -13.56
N VAL A 17 -11.93 -2.25 -14.08
CA VAL A 17 -12.67 -3.49 -13.82
C VAL A 17 -12.07 -4.12 -12.57
N CYS A 18 -12.88 -4.26 -11.52
CA CYS A 18 -12.42 -4.73 -10.22
C CYS A 18 -12.69 -6.23 -10.07
N GLY A 19 -11.70 -6.95 -9.55
CA GLY A 19 -11.81 -8.35 -9.15
C GLY A 19 -11.10 -8.58 -7.82
N PHE A 20 -11.31 -9.74 -7.21
CA PHE A 20 -10.63 -10.15 -5.99
C PHE A 20 -10.25 -11.62 -6.08
N THR A 21 -9.22 -12.00 -5.32
CA THR A 21 -8.80 -13.39 -5.15
C THR A 21 -8.49 -13.61 -3.67
N ASP A 22 -8.82 -14.79 -3.16
CA ASP A 22 -8.48 -15.18 -1.80
C ASP A 22 -7.05 -15.75 -1.79
N ILE A 23 -6.21 -15.19 -0.95
CA ILE A 23 -4.80 -15.54 -0.81
C ILE A 23 -4.50 -16.36 0.46
N THR A 24 -5.50 -16.73 1.27
CA THR A 24 -5.34 -17.33 2.61
C THR A 24 -4.34 -18.51 2.68
N ASN A 25 -4.19 -19.28 1.59
CA ASN A 25 -3.30 -20.45 1.52
C ASN A 25 -2.03 -20.24 0.67
N GLN A 26 -1.69 -18.98 0.35
CA GLN A 26 -0.50 -18.65 -0.43
C GLN A 26 0.71 -18.48 0.48
N GLY A 27 1.88 -19.02 0.10
CA GLY A 27 3.08 -19.12 0.95
C GLY A 27 3.67 -17.81 1.48
N TYR A 28 3.27 -16.67 0.91
CA TYR A 28 3.69 -15.33 1.31
C TYR A 28 2.71 -14.61 2.24
N VAL A 29 1.57 -15.23 2.55
CA VAL A 29 0.50 -14.62 3.34
C VAL A 29 0.76 -14.73 4.83
N GLY A 30 0.59 -13.58 5.48
CA GLY A 30 0.73 -13.43 6.91
C GLY A 30 -0.49 -13.94 7.66
N THR A 31 -0.52 -13.59 8.94
CA THR A 31 -1.69 -13.78 9.78
C THR A 31 -2.18 -12.43 10.25
N SER A 32 -3.47 -12.29 10.56
CA SER A 32 -3.98 -11.09 11.21
C SER A 32 -5.03 -11.36 12.26
N GLY A 33 -5.21 -10.38 13.15
CA GLY A 33 -6.40 -10.24 13.96
C GLY A 33 -7.69 -10.20 13.14
N ARG A 34 -8.84 -10.21 13.83
CA ARG A 34 -10.15 -10.24 13.18
C ARG A 34 -10.62 -8.82 12.93
N HIS A 35 -10.93 -8.50 11.68
CA HIS A 35 -11.50 -7.20 11.34
C HIS A 35 -13.01 -7.25 11.25
N GLU A 36 -13.69 -6.34 11.95
CA GLU A 36 -15.12 -6.14 11.76
C GLU A 36 -15.39 -5.56 10.37
N ARG A 37 -16.52 -5.98 9.76
CA ARG A 37 -16.93 -5.47 8.44
C ARG A 37 -17.10 -3.95 8.40
N GLN A 38 -17.38 -3.33 9.54
CA GLN A 38 -17.56 -1.88 9.68
C GLN A 38 -16.39 -1.20 10.40
N GLY A 39 -15.37 -1.97 10.78
CA GLY A 39 -14.16 -1.47 11.42
C GLY A 39 -13.48 -0.41 10.56
N GLN A 40 -13.23 0.76 11.15
CA GLN A 40 -12.39 1.78 10.53
C GLN A 40 -10.95 1.47 10.85
N ALA A 41 -10.05 1.71 9.89
CA ALA A 41 -8.63 1.65 10.15
C ALA A 41 -8.22 3.05 10.62
N THR A 42 -8.19 3.25 11.94
CA THR A 42 -7.99 4.56 12.58
C THR A 42 -6.54 4.84 12.94
N ALA A 43 -5.74 3.78 13.16
CA ALA A 43 -4.33 3.80 13.54
C ALA A 43 -3.45 3.03 12.53
N THR A 44 -3.76 3.14 11.23
CA THR A 44 -3.04 2.45 10.16
C THR A 44 -2.20 3.42 9.33
N THR A 45 -1.17 2.89 8.67
CA THR A 45 -0.35 3.62 7.69
C THR A 45 -0.53 3.02 6.30
N ASN A 46 -0.17 3.77 5.25
CA ASN A 46 -0.02 3.22 3.91
C ASN A 46 1.04 2.12 3.96
N GLY A 47 0.74 0.96 3.36
CA GLY A 47 1.60 -0.21 3.42
C GLY A 47 1.38 -1.12 4.62
N ALA A 48 0.48 -0.79 5.56
CA ALA A 48 0.26 -1.64 6.74
C ALA A 48 -0.41 -2.98 6.39
N GLY A 49 0.09 -4.08 6.96
CA GLY A 49 -0.36 -5.44 6.67
C GLY A 49 0.02 -5.91 5.25
N PRO A 50 1.30 -5.76 4.83
CA PRO A 50 1.72 -5.99 3.45
C PRO A 50 1.54 -7.41 2.97
N HIS A 51 1.56 -8.38 3.89
CA HIS A 51 1.38 -9.80 3.61
C HIS A 51 -0.08 -10.21 3.46
N ASN A 52 -1.04 -9.36 3.85
CA ASN A 52 -2.45 -9.78 3.96
C ASN A 52 -3.34 -9.10 2.92
N ILE A 53 -2.91 -7.97 2.36
CA ILE A 53 -3.60 -7.25 1.29
C ILE A 53 -2.57 -6.86 0.24
N GLN A 54 -2.82 -7.18 -1.03
CA GLN A 54 -2.05 -6.66 -2.15
C GLN A 54 -3.02 -6.21 -3.25
N MET A 55 -2.88 -4.96 -3.68
CA MET A 55 -3.69 -4.37 -4.74
C MET A 55 -2.87 -4.31 -6.02
N PHE A 56 -3.35 -4.96 -7.07
CA PHE A 56 -2.71 -4.97 -8.39
C PHE A 56 -3.51 -4.15 -9.39
N MET A 57 -2.82 -3.25 -10.10
CA MET A 57 -3.36 -2.59 -11.28
C MET A 57 -2.72 -3.26 -12.50
N LEU A 58 -3.55 -3.87 -13.34
CA LEU A 58 -3.12 -4.68 -14.47
C LEU A 58 -3.51 -4.03 -15.80
N ALA A 59 -2.68 -4.23 -16.82
CA ALA A 59 -3.10 -4.04 -18.20
C ALA A 59 -4.11 -5.13 -18.61
N SER A 60 -4.78 -4.96 -19.74
CA SER A 60 -5.82 -5.90 -20.20
C SER A 60 -5.31 -7.31 -20.51
N ASP A 61 -4.00 -7.48 -20.68
CA ASP A 61 -3.35 -8.77 -20.91
C ASP A 61 -2.79 -9.43 -19.63
N GLY A 62 -3.06 -8.83 -18.46
CA GLY A 62 -2.56 -9.32 -17.18
C GLY A 62 -1.14 -8.89 -16.84
N THR A 63 -0.55 -7.96 -17.59
CA THR A 63 0.73 -7.33 -17.22
C THR A 63 0.56 -6.42 -16.00
N VAL A 64 1.43 -6.57 -15.01
CA VAL A 64 1.43 -5.70 -13.82
C VAL A 64 1.94 -4.31 -14.20
N LEU A 65 1.07 -3.31 -13.99
CA LEU A 65 1.41 -1.90 -14.13
C LEU A 65 1.84 -1.34 -12.79
N HIS A 66 1.10 -1.65 -11.72
CA HIS A 66 1.37 -1.18 -10.37
C HIS A 66 0.94 -2.21 -9.33
N CYS A 67 1.61 -2.20 -8.18
CA CYS A 67 1.25 -3.04 -7.04
C CYS A 67 1.40 -2.24 -5.74
N LEU A 68 0.38 -2.27 -4.89
CA LEU A 68 0.39 -1.64 -3.58
C LEU A 68 0.19 -2.70 -2.50
N PRO A 69 1.18 -2.92 -1.62
CA PRO A 69 1.02 -3.79 -0.48
C PRO A 69 0.23 -3.08 0.64
N GLY A 70 -0.52 -3.84 1.41
CA GLY A 70 -1.20 -3.39 2.61
C GLY A 70 -2.36 -2.40 2.40
N TYR A 71 -2.77 -1.77 3.49
CA TYR A 71 -3.73 -0.68 3.51
C TYR A 71 -3.19 0.58 2.81
N TRP A 72 -4.07 1.36 2.17
CA TRP A 72 -3.73 2.70 1.66
C TRP A 72 -4.84 3.72 1.96
N ASP A 73 -4.48 4.95 2.32
CA ASP A 73 -5.44 6.05 2.45
C ASP A 73 -6.15 6.29 1.11
N PRO A 74 -7.48 6.48 1.09
CA PRO A 74 -8.23 6.63 -0.17
C PRO A 74 -7.71 7.74 -1.09
N ARG A 75 -7.16 8.82 -0.54
CA ARG A 75 -6.63 9.95 -1.32
C ARG A 75 -5.30 9.60 -1.97
N ASP A 76 -4.48 8.83 -1.26
CA ASP A 76 -3.17 8.39 -1.75
C ASP A 76 -3.37 7.26 -2.76
N LEU A 77 -4.26 6.31 -2.48
CA LEU A 77 -4.64 5.26 -3.42
C LEU A 77 -5.14 5.81 -4.76
N ALA A 78 -5.92 6.90 -4.76
CA ALA A 78 -6.36 7.54 -6.00
C ALA A 78 -5.20 8.14 -6.82
N LYS A 79 -4.17 8.68 -6.17
CA LYS A 79 -2.95 9.16 -6.84
C LYS A 79 -2.20 7.99 -7.48
N GLU A 80 -2.09 6.87 -6.77
CA GLU A 80 -1.44 5.67 -7.27
C GLU A 80 -2.20 5.02 -8.43
N MET A 81 -3.55 5.04 -8.39
CA MET A 81 -4.37 4.61 -9.52
C MET A 81 -4.19 5.51 -10.75
N GLN A 82 -4.12 6.83 -10.54
CA GLN A 82 -3.84 7.77 -11.63
C GLN A 82 -2.44 7.54 -12.22
N PHE A 83 -1.45 7.22 -11.38
CA PHE A 83 -0.11 6.88 -11.80
C PHE A 83 -0.07 5.58 -12.62
N ALA A 84 -0.76 4.52 -12.16
CA ALA A 84 -0.91 3.27 -12.90
C ALA A 84 -1.52 3.48 -14.30
N TYR A 85 -2.48 4.41 -14.43
CA TYR A 85 -3.02 4.81 -15.73
C TYR A 85 -1.98 5.45 -16.66
N GLN A 86 -1.04 6.27 -16.14
CA GLN A 86 0.06 6.79 -16.96
C GLN A 86 1.03 5.68 -17.38
N LEU A 87 1.33 4.73 -16.48
CA LEU A 87 2.15 3.56 -16.83
C LEU A 87 1.50 2.72 -17.94
N ASN A 88 0.17 2.60 -17.93
CA ASN A 88 -0.56 1.90 -19.00
C ASN A 88 -0.37 2.58 -20.37
N LYS A 89 -0.29 3.92 -20.43
CA LYS A 89 -0.02 4.61 -21.69
C LYS A 89 1.34 4.25 -22.25
N VAL A 90 2.38 4.20 -21.40
CA VAL A 90 3.72 3.74 -21.79
C VAL A 90 3.68 2.27 -22.24
N TYR A 91 2.94 1.43 -21.51
CA TYR A 91 2.79 0.02 -21.87
C TYR A 91 2.13 -0.16 -23.24
N ALA A 92 1.06 0.57 -23.52
CA ALA A 92 0.27 0.47 -24.73
C ALA A 92 0.89 1.16 -25.95
N ASP A 93 1.89 2.02 -25.77
CA ASP A 93 2.52 2.75 -26.87
C ASP A 93 3.28 1.80 -27.80
N THR A 94 2.80 1.64 -29.03
CA THR A 94 3.39 0.74 -30.03
C THR A 94 4.63 1.32 -30.71
N THR A 95 4.93 2.60 -30.50
CA THR A 95 6.11 3.27 -31.07
C THR A 95 7.38 3.02 -30.25
N LEU A 96 7.22 2.67 -28.97
CA LEU A 96 8.33 2.38 -28.05
C LEU A 96 8.74 0.91 -28.11
N ARG A 97 10.05 0.66 -28.15
CA ARG A 97 10.62 -0.68 -27.98
C ARG A 97 10.48 -1.13 -26.53
N ARG A 98 10.54 -2.45 -26.30
CA ARG A 98 10.44 -3.04 -24.95
C ARG A 98 11.44 -2.43 -23.96
N SER A 99 12.70 -2.28 -24.36
CA SER A 99 13.74 -1.70 -23.49
C SER A 99 13.46 -0.24 -23.12
N GLU A 100 12.89 0.55 -24.04
CA GLU A 100 12.52 1.94 -23.80
C GLU A 100 11.34 2.04 -22.83
N LYS A 101 10.34 1.16 -22.99
CA LYS A 101 9.23 1.04 -22.04
C LYS A 101 9.73 0.71 -20.63
N GLU A 102 10.62 -0.26 -20.49
CA GLU A 102 11.18 -0.65 -19.19
C GLU A 102 12.00 0.47 -18.55
N GLN A 103 12.76 1.23 -19.34
CA GLN A 103 13.50 2.37 -18.86
C GLN A 103 12.57 3.51 -18.41
N LEU A 104 11.54 3.82 -19.20
CA LEU A 104 10.52 4.82 -18.84
C LEU A 104 9.74 4.40 -17.60
N PHE A 105 9.38 3.13 -17.48
CA PHE A 105 8.73 2.60 -16.27
C PHE A 105 9.57 2.88 -15.03
N LYS A 106 10.85 2.53 -15.07
CA LYS A 106 11.80 2.80 -13.97
C LYS A 106 11.87 4.27 -13.63
N GLN A 107 12.05 5.13 -14.63
CA GLN A 107 12.14 6.58 -14.43
C GLN A 107 10.85 7.16 -13.85
N MET A 108 9.69 6.72 -14.33
CA MET A 108 8.39 7.16 -13.84
C MET A 108 8.17 6.76 -12.38
N GLN A 109 8.52 5.52 -12.01
CA GLN A 109 8.43 5.04 -10.62
C GLN A 109 9.28 5.91 -9.69
N MET A 110 10.56 6.12 -10.03
CA MET A 110 11.47 6.93 -9.20
C MET A 110 11.05 8.40 -9.13
N LYS A 111 10.60 8.98 -10.25
CA LYS A 111 10.15 10.37 -10.30
C LYS A 111 8.84 10.59 -9.54
N HIS A 112 7.96 9.59 -9.50
CA HIS A 112 6.68 9.70 -8.80
C HIS A 112 6.88 9.80 -7.29
N ILE A 113 7.89 9.14 -6.73
CA ILE A 113 8.33 9.31 -5.32
C ILE A 113 8.56 10.80 -5.00
N GLU A 114 9.27 11.52 -5.88
CA GLU A 114 9.60 12.95 -5.69
C GLU A 114 8.34 13.85 -5.71
N GLN A 115 7.22 13.35 -6.22
CA GLN A 115 5.96 14.07 -6.36
C GLN A 115 4.97 13.76 -5.22
N HIS A 116 5.34 12.87 -4.30
CA HIS A 116 4.49 12.54 -3.18
C HIS A 116 4.31 13.75 -2.25
N PRO A 117 3.05 14.11 -1.93
CA PRO A 117 2.81 15.23 -1.03
C PRO A 117 3.27 14.86 0.39
N PRO A 118 3.73 15.83 1.20
CA PRO A 118 4.20 15.55 2.55
C PRO A 118 3.19 14.79 3.43
N GLN A 119 1.89 14.99 3.21
CA GLN A 119 0.84 14.27 3.93
C GLN A 119 0.85 12.76 3.62
N MET A 120 1.11 12.38 2.37
CA MET A 120 1.20 11.00 1.93
C MET A 120 2.44 10.34 2.52
N VAL A 121 3.60 11.01 2.45
CA VAL A 121 4.85 10.53 3.05
C VAL A 121 4.66 10.29 4.55
N ARG A 122 4.05 11.25 5.27
CA ARG A 122 3.72 11.08 6.70
C ARG A 122 2.80 9.90 6.99
N ARG A 123 1.82 9.62 6.11
CA ARG A 123 0.95 8.45 6.25
C ARG A 123 1.62 7.15 5.83
N SER A 124 2.79 7.19 5.22
CA SER A 124 3.48 6.01 4.67
C SER A 124 4.66 5.57 5.53
N HIS A 125 4.81 6.08 6.76
CA HIS A 125 5.81 5.55 7.66
C HIS A 125 5.53 4.07 7.96
N MET A 126 6.60 3.27 8.01
CA MET A 126 6.52 1.88 8.45
C MET A 126 6.03 1.85 9.91
N GLN A 127 5.17 0.91 10.28
CA GLN A 127 4.66 0.84 11.66
C GLN A 127 5.77 0.39 12.62
N GLY A 128 5.70 0.86 13.87
CA GLY A 128 6.78 0.63 14.83
C GLY A 128 7.10 -0.84 15.11
N PHE A 129 6.12 -1.73 15.05
CA PHE A 129 6.36 -3.18 15.20
C PHE A 129 7.04 -3.79 13.97
N ASP A 130 6.78 -3.28 12.77
CA ASP A 130 7.45 -3.70 11.53
C ASP A 130 8.89 -3.21 11.53
N GLN A 131 9.13 -1.96 11.95
CA GLN A 131 10.47 -1.40 12.12
C GLN A 131 11.32 -2.23 13.10
N GLN A 132 10.75 -2.58 14.26
CA GLN A 132 11.41 -3.46 15.22
C GLN A 132 11.73 -4.84 14.64
N TYR A 133 10.77 -5.44 13.92
CA TYR A 133 10.94 -6.75 13.31
C TYR A 133 12.07 -6.74 12.27
N GLU A 134 12.09 -5.75 11.38
CA GLU A 134 13.14 -5.56 10.38
C GLU A 134 14.50 -5.30 11.04
N ALA A 135 14.59 -4.44 12.05
CA ALA A 135 15.85 -4.18 12.76
C ALA A 135 16.37 -5.38 13.56
N HIS A 136 15.48 -6.23 14.07
CA HIS A 136 15.88 -7.36 14.89
C HIS A 136 16.29 -8.59 14.06
N TYR A 137 15.57 -8.88 12.97
CA TYR A 137 15.79 -10.09 12.17
C TYR A 137 16.46 -9.84 10.81
N LYS A 138 16.47 -8.59 10.31
CA LYS A 138 16.89 -8.27 8.93
C LYS A 138 17.79 -7.03 8.87
N LEU A 139 18.50 -6.71 9.95
CA LEU A 139 19.27 -5.46 10.11
C LEU A 139 20.18 -5.12 8.93
N ASN A 140 20.86 -6.12 8.37
CA ASN A 140 21.85 -5.96 7.30
C ASN A 140 21.35 -6.44 5.92
N THR A 141 20.13 -6.95 5.84
CA THR A 141 19.59 -7.59 4.63
C THR A 141 18.31 -6.93 4.12
N SER A 142 17.61 -6.20 4.98
CA SER A 142 16.40 -5.48 4.62
C SER A 142 16.69 -4.31 3.69
N ASP A 143 15.98 -4.24 2.56
CA ASP A 143 15.96 -3.05 1.71
C ASP A 143 15.03 -1.95 2.24
N ALA A 144 14.33 -2.20 3.36
CA ALA A 144 13.51 -1.22 4.06
C ALA A 144 14.31 -0.35 5.04
N ILE A 145 15.50 -0.80 5.47
CA ILE A 145 16.38 -0.06 6.38
C ILE A 145 17.26 0.90 5.56
N LEU A 146 17.17 2.20 5.86
CA LEU A 146 18.02 3.25 5.30
C LEU A 146 19.35 3.37 6.03
N ASP A 147 19.31 3.26 7.36
CA ASP A 147 20.48 3.43 8.23
C ASP A 147 20.51 2.33 9.28
N ALA A 148 21.28 1.27 8.99
CA ALA A 148 21.43 0.14 9.89
C ALA A 148 22.13 0.51 11.21
N ALA A 149 23.01 1.53 11.22
CA ALA A 149 23.68 1.96 12.44
C ALA A 149 22.69 2.66 13.37
N LEU A 150 21.86 3.55 12.82
CA LEU A 150 20.82 4.24 13.57
C LEU A 150 19.74 3.26 14.07
N ALA A 151 19.31 2.31 13.24
CA ALA A 151 18.39 1.26 13.67
C ALA A 151 18.97 0.43 14.84
N LYS A 152 20.23 0.00 14.72
CA LYS A 152 20.94 -0.75 15.77
C LYS A 152 21.06 0.04 17.07
N GLN A 153 21.40 1.33 16.98
CA GLN A 153 21.51 2.20 18.15
C GLN A 153 20.17 2.37 18.86
N GLY A 154 19.10 2.62 18.12
CA GLY A 154 17.75 2.73 18.69
C GLY A 154 17.30 1.44 19.38
N MET A 155 17.51 0.29 18.71
CA MET A 155 17.24 -1.02 19.31
C MET A 155 17.98 -1.22 20.63
N ALA A 156 19.28 -0.86 20.69
CA ALA A 156 20.08 -1.02 21.91
C ALA A 156 19.67 -0.04 23.04
N ALA A 157 19.25 1.17 22.69
CA ALA A 157 18.95 2.23 23.65
C ALA A 157 17.54 2.12 24.27
N THR A 158 16.54 1.79 23.47
CA THR A 158 15.12 1.84 23.87
C THR A 158 14.33 0.58 23.53
N GLY A 159 14.94 -0.38 22.83
CA GLY A 159 14.20 -1.51 22.24
C GLY A 159 13.38 -1.12 21.00
N HIS A 160 13.42 0.15 20.57
CA HIS A 160 12.65 0.69 19.46
C HIS A 160 13.56 1.49 18.53
N PRO A 161 13.71 1.10 17.26
CA PRO A 161 14.52 1.86 16.33
C PRO A 161 13.75 3.14 15.92
N PRO A 162 14.44 4.27 15.71
CA PRO A 162 13.79 5.49 15.24
C PRO A 162 13.28 5.30 13.81
N GLY A 163 12.14 5.91 13.48
CA GLY A 163 11.51 5.75 12.17
C GLY A 163 12.35 6.28 11.01
N GLU A 164 13.23 7.25 11.28
CA GLU A 164 14.18 7.83 10.34
C GLU A 164 15.22 6.82 9.84
N ALA A 165 15.41 5.70 10.54
CA ALA A 165 16.29 4.62 10.10
C ALA A 165 15.67 3.79 8.96
N PHE A 166 14.42 4.04 8.56
CA PHE A 166 13.66 3.24 7.59
C PHE A 166 13.12 4.07 6.44
N LYS A 167 12.97 3.42 5.29
CA LYS A 167 12.19 3.94 4.16
C LYS A 167 10.73 4.02 4.55
N THR A 168 10.04 5.02 4.05
CA THR A 168 8.59 5.01 4.03
C THR A 168 8.10 3.98 3.00
N CYS A 169 6.94 3.37 3.26
CA CYS A 169 6.35 2.31 2.45
C CYS A 169 6.10 2.74 1.00
N ASP A 170 5.77 4.01 0.77
CA ASP A 170 5.60 4.57 -0.58
C ASP A 170 6.92 4.51 -1.37
N VAL A 171 8.04 4.93 -0.76
CA VAL A 171 9.37 4.83 -1.37
C VAL A 171 9.73 3.37 -1.65
N LEU A 172 9.60 2.50 -0.64
CA LEU A 172 9.94 1.08 -0.75
C LEU A 172 9.17 0.39 -1.89
N MET A 173 7.86 0.66 -1.98
CA MET A 173 6.98 0.12 -3.01
C MET A 173 7.42 0.54 -4.41
N HIS A 174 7.69 1.82 -4.66
CA HIS A 174 8.12 2.30 -5.97
C HIS A 174 9.51 1.79 -6.37
N GLU A 175 10.47 1.73 -5.44
CA GLU A 175 11.78 1.15 -5.70
C GLU A 175 11.67 -0.34 -6.08
N ARG A 176 10.80 -1.09 -5.40
CA ARG A 176 10.55 -2.51 -5.70
C ARG A 176 9.82 -2.67 -7.04
N MET A 177 8.89 -1.78 -7.38
CA MET A 177 8.23 -1.78 -8.69
C MET A 177 9.24 -1.45 -9.80
N ALA A 178 10.13 -0.47 -9.62
CA ALA A 178 11.13 -0.10 -10.63
C ALA A 178 12.03 -1.29 -11.03
N LYS A 179 12.28 -2.23 -10.12
CA LYS A 179 13.02 -3.47 -10.39
C LYS A 179 12.23 -4.50 -11.23
N ARG A 180 10.91 -4.31 -11.41
CA ARG A 180 9.97 -5.26 -12.01
C ARG A 180 9.13 -4.63 -13.15
N PRO A 181 9.75 -4.07 -14.20
CA PRO A 181 9.00 -3.35 -15.22
C PRO A 181 8.14 -4.30 -16.08
N PHE A 182 6.83 -4.05 -16.12
CA PHE A 182 5.88 -4.74 -17.01
C PHE A 182 6.02 -6.27 -17.00
N VAL A 183 6.02 -6.86 -15.80
CA VAL A 183 6.06 -8.31 -15.57
C VAL A 183 4.62 -8.85 -15.64
N ALA A 184 4.42 -10.01 -16.28
CA ALA A 184 3.12 -10.68 -16.26
C ALA A 184 2.73 -11.06 -14.82
N PHE A 185 1.44 -10.93 -14.46
CA PHE A 185 0.98 -11.22 -13.09
C PHE A 185 1.37 -12.61 -12.59
N SER A 186 1.29 -13.64 -13.45
CA SER A 186 1.68 -15.01 -13.13
C SER A 186 3.18 -15.21 -12.85
N ARG A 187 4.01 -14.22 -13.16
CA ARG A 187 5.47 -14.22 -12.91
C ARG A 187 5.88 -13.14 -11.91
N PHE A 188 4.92 -12.40 -11.37
CA PHE A 188 5.22 -11.37 -10.39
C PHE A 188 5.55 -12.03 -9.05
N ASP A 189 6.75 -11.75 -8.54
CA ASP A 189 7.22 -12.26 -7.25
C ASP A 189 6.57 -11.45 -6.12
N VAL A 190 5.34 -11.86 -5.75
CA VAL A 190 4.54 -11.22 -4.70
C VAL A 190 5.26 -11.32 -3.37
N GLU A 191 5.80 -12.50 -3.06
CA GLU A 191 6.51 -12.80 -1.81
C GLU A 191 7.61 -11.78 -1.52
N ARG A 192 8.57 -11.63 -2.43
CA ARG A 192 9.64 -10.64 -2.24
C ARG A 192 9.18 -9.20 -2.39
N PHE A 193 8.04 -8.95 -3.04
CA PHE A 193 7.51 -7.60 -3.20
C PHE A 193 6.85 -7.10 -1.91
N SER A 194 6.13 -7.97 -1.20
CA SER A 194 5.46 -7.66 0.07
C SER A 194 6.27 -8.02 1.31
N ASP A 195 7.44 -8.66 1.17
CA ASP A 195 8.31 -9.02 2.31
C ASP A 195 8.91 -7.77 2.97
N TYR A 196 8.16 -7.18 3.88
CA TYR A 196 8.66 -6.27 4.90
C TYR A 196 7.77 -6.33 6.13
N GLY A 197 8.37 -6.07 7.28
CA GLY A 197 7.67 -6.08 8.54
C GLY A 197 7.32 -7.49 9.01
N LYS A 198 6.44 -7.54 10.01
CA LYS A 198 6.12 -8.77 10.72
C LYS A 198 5.08 -9.59 9.93
N PRO A 199 5.24 -10.92 9.79
CA PRO A 199 4.24 -11.79 9.18
C PRO A 199 2.90 -11.82 9.92
N HIS A 200 2.89 -11.54 11.23
CA HIS A 200 1.67 -11.40 12.01
C HIS A 200 1.32 -9.93 12.19
N TYR A 201 0.14 -9.57 11.71
CA TYR A 201 -0.41 -8.23 11.74
C TYR A 201 -1.57 -8.11 12.73
N ASP A 202 -1.33 -7.48 13.86
CA ASP A 202 -2.38 -7.11 14.83
C ASP A 202 -2.56 -5.60 14.80
N LYS A 203 -3.80 -5.13 14.64
CA LYS A 203 -4.10 -3.70 14.64
C LYS A 203 -4.13 -3.11 16.04
N ASN A 204 -4.18 -3.93 17.09
CA ASN A 204 -4.58 -3.50 18.43
C ASN A 204 -5.92 -2.70 18.46
N GLU A 205 -6.66 -2.69 17.34
CA GLU A 205 -7.97 -2.06 17.18
C GLU A 205 -9.10 -3.06 17.41
N ASP A 206 -8.79 -4.36 17.49
CA ASP A 206 -9.76 -5.41 17.80
C ASP A 206 -10.35 -5.23 19.21
N GLN A 207 -9.69 -4.43 20.06
CA GLN A 207 -10.23 -4.01 21.33
C GLN A 207 -11.20 -2.83 21.21
N ILE A 208 -11.39 -2.17 20.06
CA ILE A 208 -12.23 -0.97 19.97
C ILE A 208 -13.46 -1.27 19.12
N ASP A 209 -14.65 -1.28 19.74
CA ASP A 209 -15.91 -1.43 18.99
C ASP A 209 -16.08 -0.27 18.00
N ALA A 210 -16.25 -0.61 16.73
CA ALA A 210 -16.30 0.34 15.63
C ALA A 210 -17.47 1.35 15.75
N TYR A 211 -18.51 1.01 16.50
CA TYR A 211 -19.67 1.86 16.73
C TYR A 211 -19.54 2.79 17.93
N SER A 212 -19.08 2.28 19.07
CA SER A 212 -19.02 3.02 20.32
C SER A 212 -17.67 3.67 20.60
N GLY A 213 -16.61 3.26 19.89
CA GLY A 213 -15.23 3.68 20.15
C GLY A 213 -14.72 3.23 21.53
N ARG A 214 -15.39 2.28 22.18
CA ARG A 214 -15.04 1.79 23.51
C ARG A 214 -14.22 0.51 23.43
N GLU A 215 -13.39 0.33 24.45
CA GLU A 215 -12.60 -0.88 24.61
C GLU A 215 -13.51 -2.08 24.94
N VAL A 216 -13.64 -3.05 24.03
CA VAL A 216 -14.30 -4.34 24.20
C VAL A 216 -13.25 -5.38 24.56
N ARG A 217 -13.26 -5.81 25.82
CA ARG A 217 -12.26 -6.73 26.41
C ARG A 217 -12.32 -8.16 25.89
N ASP A 218 -13.38 -8.55 25.18
CA ASP A 218 -13.68 -9.95 24.87
C ASP A 218 -13.14 -10.43 23.50
N HIS A 219 -12.37 -9.61 22.77
CA HIS A 219 -11.89 -9.98 21.42
C HIS A 219 -10.55 -10.74 21.39
N HIS A 220 -9.86 -10.87 22.53
CA HIS A 220 -8.57 -11.57 22.62
C HIS A 220 -8.62 -13.07 22.27
N ASP A 221 -9.80 -13.68 22.32
CA ASP A 221 -10.01 -15.11 22.05
C ASP A 221 -10.54 -15.39 20.63
N ALA A 222 -10.67 -14.35 19.79
CA ALA A 222 -11.14 -14.54 18.42
C ALA A 222 -10.06 -15.25 17.58
N PRO A 223 -10.43 -16.24 16.74
CA PRO A 223 -9.46 -16.95 15.93
C PRO A 223 -8.77 -16.00 14.95
N THR A 224 -7.44 -16.07 14.92
CA THR A 224 -6.58 -15.40 13.95
C THR A 224 -6.98 -15.80 12.53
N ILE A 225 -6.99 -14.84 11.61
CA ILE A 225 -7.19 -15.08 10.17
C ILE A 225 -5.83 -15.43 9.54
N GLY A 226 -5.81 -16.45 8.68
CA GLY A 226 -4.59 -16.97 8.04
C GLY A 226 -4.02 -18.21 8.72
N ASP A 227 -2.97 -18.78 8.15
CA ASP A 227 -2.30 -19.96 8.70
C ASP A 227 -1.23 -19.56 9.73
N ALA A 228 -1.51 -19.77 11.01
CA ALA A 228 -0.57 -19.52 12.11
C ALA A 228 0.71 -20.34 12.05
N SER A 229 0.69 -21.52 11.40
CA SER A 229 1.91 -22.29 11.16
C SER A 229 2.81 -21.60 10.14
N GLN A 230 2.22 -21.00 9.12
CA GLN A 230 2.92 -20.25 8.08
C GLN A 230 3.53 -18.94 8.61
N GLY A 231 2.78 -18.17 9.40
CA GLY A 231 3.32 -16.97 10.06
C GLY A 231 4.55 -17.29 10.91
N ARG A 232 4.50 -18.38 11.68
CA ARG A 232 5.65 -18.88 12.47
C ARG A 232 6.81 -19.32 11.59
N ARG A 233 6.54 -20.01 10.47
CA ARG A 233 7.57 -20.44 9.52
C ARG A 233 8.33 -19.25 8.94
N MET A 234 7.64 -18.21 8.47
CA MET A 234 8.30 -17.00 7.96
C MET A 234 9.19 -16.33 9.02
N THR A 235 8.72 -16.25 10.27
CA THR A 235 9.55 -15.73 11.36
C THR A 235 10.78 -16.59 11.63
N GLN A 236 10.65 -17.91 11.62
CA GLN A 236 11.79 -18.83 11.78
C GLN A 236 12.79 -18.72 10.63
N GLU A 237 12.32 -18.54 9.40
CA GLU A 237 13.18 -18.34 8.22
C GLU A 237 13.99 -17.04 8.34
N HIS A 238 13.35 -15.94 8.79
CA HIS A 238 14.04 -14.68 9.02
C HIS A 238 15.05 -14.77 10.18
N GLN A 239 14.71 -15.50 11.24
CA GLN A 239 15.63 -15.80 12.35
C GLN A 239 16.86 -16.57 11.86
N ALA A 240 16.65 -17.67 11.13
CA ALA A 240 17.74 -18.49 10.62
C ALA A 240 18.65 -17.72 9.66
N ALA A 241 18.09 -16.83 8.83
CA ALA A 241 18.87 -15.97 7.93
C ALA A 241 19.76 -14.99 8.70
N ASN A 242 19.30 -14.47 9.84
CA ASN A 242 20.08 -13.58 10.71
C ASN A 242 21.20 -14.35 11.43
N ASP A 243 20.89 -15.54 11.98
CA ASP A 243 21.85 -16.36 12.71
C ASP A 243 22.95 -16.91 11.79
N GLY A 244 22.62 -17.22 10.53
CA GLY A 244 23.59 -17.61 9.50
C GLY A 244 24.59 -16.50 9.12
N GLN A 245 24.29 -15.24 9.46
CA GLN A 245 25.23 -14.11 9.34
C GLN A 245 25.98 -13.81 10.65
N SER A 246 25.55 -14.39 11.77
CA SER A 246 26.13 -14.22 13.10
C SER A 246 27.25 -15.24 13.37
N HIS A 247 28.37 -15.09 12.67
CA HIS A 247 29.68 -15.49 13.18
C HIS A 247 30.55 -14.24 13.34
N SER A 248 30.15 -13.34 14.26
CA SER A 248 31.05 -12.39 14.97
C SER A 248 30.32 -11.28 15.74
N THR A 249 29.17 -11.51 16.39
CA THR A 249 28.80 -10.64 17.52
C THR A 249 27.91 -11.36 18.52
N GLN A 250 28.54 -11.79 19.62
CA GLN A 250 27.90 -12.29 20.81
C GLN A 250 27.03 -11.16 21.40
N TRP A 251 25.73 -11.22 21.14
CA TRP A 251 24.74 -10.42 21.86
C TRP A 251 24.76 -10.88 23.32
N GLY A 252 25.08 -9.97 24.23
CA GLY A 252 25.17 -10.26 25.65
C GLY A 252 23.84 -10.81 26.18
N GLU A 253 23.90 -11.99 26.78
CA GLU A 253 22.80 -12.57 27.54
C GLU A 253 22.39 -11.62 28.68
N PRO A 254 21.10 -11.30 28.83
CA PRO A 254 20.54 -11.01 30.13
C PRO A 254 20.03 -12.32 30.75
N SER A 255 20.47 -12.53 31.98
CA SER A 255 20.13 -13.63 32.88
C SER A 255 18.64 -13.99 32.91
N SER A 256 18.42 -15.30 32.97
CA SER A 256 17.17 -16.00 33.25
C SER A 256 16.28 -15.37 34.32
N SER A 257 15.08 -14.95 33.93
CA SER A 257 13.88 -15.11 34.76
C SER A 257 12.64 -15.19 33.87
N SER A 258 11.91 -16.29 34.02
CA SER A 258 10.62 -16.55 33.39
C SER A 258 9.63 -15.40 33.59
N ALA A 259 9.08 -14.87 32.49
CA ALA A 259 7.79 -14.20 32.50
C ALA A 259 7.17 -14.27 31.11
N ASN A 260 6.06 -15.01 31.03
CA ASN A 260 5.09 -15.01 29.95
C ASN A 260 4.49 -13.59 29.86
N GLY A 261 5.09 -12.71 29.05
CA GLY A 261 4.70 -11.31 28.93
C GLY A 261 3.95 -11.06 27.64
N GLY A 262 2.63 -10.89 27.74
CA GLY A 262 1.80 -10.42 26.65
C GLY A 262 2.30 -9.06 26.15
N TRP A 263 2.51 -8.97 24.84
CA TRP A 263 3.00 -7.79 24.15
C TRP A 263 1.87 -6.75 24.02
N GLY A 264 1.47 -6.15 25.15
CA GLY A 264 0.54 -5.03 25.23
C GLY A 264 1.30 -3.75 25.57
N GLY A 265 1.94 -3.13 24.58
CA GLY A 265 2.68 -1.88 24.73
C GLY A 265 1.82 -0.68 24.32
N ASN A 266 1.38 0.08 25.32
CA ASN A 266 0.57 1.29 25.21
C ASN A 266 1.26 2.35 24.31
N GLN A 267 0.67 2.68 23.17
CA GLN A 267 1.14 3.76 22.28
C GLN A 267 0.67 5.11 22.84
N THR A 268 1.56 5.86 23.49
CA THR A 268 1.32 7.28 23.76
C THR A 268 1.81 8.11 22.58
N SER A 269 0.86 8.73 21.86
CA SER A 269 1.11 9.70 20.79
C SER A 269 1.91 10.91 21.29
N PRO A 270 3.01 11.32 20.63
CA PRO A 270 3.60 12.62 20.87
C PRO A 270 2.83 13.71 20.09
N THR A 271 2.37 14.70 20.84
CA THR A 271 1.80 15.96 20.35
C THR A 271 2.74 16.67 19.39
N ALA A 272 2.18 17.15 18.28
CA ALA A 272 2.85 17.93 17.26
C ALA A 272 3.32 19.29 17.78
N THR A 273 4.63 19.56 17.72
CA THR A 273 5.20 20.90 17.72
C THR A 273 6.14 21.04 16.52
N GLY A 274 5.90 22.09 15.73
CA GLY A 274 6.39 22.24 14.37
C GLY A 274 7.86 22.60 14.24
N TRP A 275 8.41 22.30 13.07
CA TRP A 275 9.71 22.78 12.60
C TRP A 275 9.64 23.13 11.12
N GLY A 276 10.29 24.26 10.81
CA GLY A 276 10.04 25.10 9.65
C GLY A 276 10.57 24.57 8.32
N ALA A 277 9.81 24.89 7.27
CA ALA A 277 10.16 24.64 5.89
C ALA A 277 11.22 25.65 5.41
N SER A 278 12.30 25.14 4.81
CA SER A 278 13.16 25.89 3.90
C SER A 278 12.83 25.46 2.47
N THR A 279 12.25 26.36 1.71
CA THR A 279 11.85 26.19 0.31
C THR A 279 13.03 26.47 -0.63
N ARG A 280 13.31 25.54 -1.55
CA ARG A 280 13.86 25.87 -2.87
C ARG A 280 12.95 25.29 -3.93
N ALA A 281 12.28 26.20 -4.64
CA ALA A 281 11.42 25.90 -5.76
C ALA A 281 12.27 25.57 -7.01
N ALA A 282 12.03 24.42 -7.61
CA ALA A 282 12.36 24.16 -9.00
C ALA A 282 11.05 23.96 -9.76
N ASN A 283 10.74 24.95 -10.60
CA ASN A 283 9.54 25.02 -11.40
C ASN A 283 9.79 24.22 -12.69
N THR A 284 9.02 23.17 -12.97
CA THR A 284 8.97 22.59 -14.33
C THR A 284 7.59 22.03 -14.62
N THR A 285 6.78 22.89 -15.22
CA THR A 285 5.45 22.64 -15.76
C THR A 285 5.54 21.63 -16.91
N TRP A 286 4.82 20.50 -16.81
CA TRP A 286 4.46 19.68 -17.97
C TRP A 286 2.97 19.88 -18.25
N GLY A 287 2.68 20.22 -19.51
CA GLY A 287 1.44 20.83 -19.95
C GLY A 287 0.16 20.04 -19.70
N ASN A 288 -0.82 20.74 -19.12
CA ASN A 288 -2.23 20.44 -19.30
C ASN A 288 -2.72 21.18 -20.56
N ASN A 289 -3.27 20.43 -21.52
CA ASN A 289 -4.57 20.75 -22.13
C ASN A 289 -4.88 19.75 -23.25
N THR A 290 -5.76 18.79 -22.97
CA THR A 290 -6.76 18.38 -23.96
C THR A 290 -8.04 18.00 -23.22
N THR A 291 -8.98 18.94 -23.26
CA THR A 291 -10.35 18.82 -22.79
C THR A 291 -11.04 17.67 -23.53
N MET A 292 -11.48 16.63 -22.82
CA MET A 292 -12.43 15.67 -23.37
C MET A 292 -13.81 16.33 -23.50
N ALA A 293 -14.13 16.80 -24.71
CA ALA A 293 -15.46 17.22 -25.06
C ALA A 293 -16.34 15.98 -25.29
N ALA A 294 -17.31 15.78 -24.42
CA ALA A 294 -18.36 14.78 -24.58
C ALA A 294 -19.28 15.16 -25.76
N THR A 295 -19.24 14.39 -26.85
CA THR A 295 -20.19 14.54 -27.96
C THR A 295 -21.53 13.91 -27.59
N LYS A 296 -22.48 14.73 -27.12
CA LYS A 296 -23.92 14.38 -27.11
C LYS A 296 -24.48 14.55 -28.52
N ALA A 297 -24.85 13.46 -29.18
CA ALA A 297 -25.63 13.47 -30.40
C ALA A 297 -27.07 13.94 -30.10
N LYS A 298 -27.43 15.17 -30.49
CA LYS A 298 -28.83 15.62 -30.60
C LYS A 298 -29.36 15.24 -31.98
N LYS A 299 -30.33 14.31 -32.00
CA LYS A 299 -31.22 14.10 -33.15
C LYS A 299 -32.15 15.31 -33.24
N GLN A 300 -32.03 16.09 -34.31
CA GLN A 300 -32.89 17.22 -34.61
C GLN A 300 -34.05 16.69 -35.47
N GLN A 301 -35.26 16.75 -34.92
CA GLN A 301 -36.51 16.36 -35.55
C GLN A 301 -37.00 17.58 -36.34
N GLN A 302 -36.92 17.52 -37.68
CA GLN A 302 -37.59 18.46 -38.57
C GLN A 302 -39.05 18.01 -38.73
N SER A 303 -39.99 18.81 -38.21
CA SER A 303 -41.39 18.77 -38.60
C SER A 303 -41.74 20.10 -39.26
N SER A 304 -41.76 20.11 -40.59
CA SER A 304 -42.36 21.18 -41.38
C SER A 304 -43.89 21.07 -41.30
N ASN A 305 -44.51 22.14 -40.83
CA ASN A 305 -45.94 22.38 -40.92
C ASN A 305 -46.34 22.46 -42.39
N VAL A 306 -47.16 21.51 -42.85
CA VAL A 306 -47.98 21.66 -44.06
C VAL A 306 -49.43 21.69 -43.63
N ASN A 307 -50.05 22.82 -43.93
CA ASN A 307 -51.41 23.19 -43.67
C ASN A 307 -52.28 22.73 -44.85
N THR A 308 -53.23 21.83 -44.64
CA THR A 308 -54.33 21.60 -45.60
C THR A 308 -55.62 21.27 -44.87
N ASN A 309 -56.48 22.29 -44.81
CA ASN A 309 -57.94 22.16 -44.68
C ASN A 309 -58.48 21.24 -45.79
N TRP A 310 -59.21 20.18 -45.46
CA TRP A 310 -60.30 19.69 -46.32
C TRP A 310 -61.44 19.13 -45.47
N ASN A 311 -62.63 19.59 -45.85
CA ASN A 311 -63.94 19.43 -45.24
C ASN A 311 -64.63 18.21 -45.88
N LYS A 312 -65.34 17.35 -45.11
CA LYS A 312 -66.64 16.70 -45.46
C LYS A 312 -66.96 15.42 -44.65
N LYS A 313 -68.09 15.51 -43.94
CA LYS A 313 -69.29 14.64 -43.93
C LYS A 313 -69.25 13.15 -43.52
N THR A 314 -70.33 12.81 -42.81
CA THR A 314 -71.02 11.51 -42.59
C THR A 314 -70.27 10.51 -41.70
N ARG A 315 -70.90 9.84 -40.72
CA ARG A 315 -72.31 9.49 -40.48
C ARG A 315 -72.53 9.32 -38.98
#